data_AF-A0A1M7PGJ2-F1
#
_entry.id   AF-A0A1M7PGJ2-F1
#
_cell.length_a   1.000
_cell.length_b   1.000
_cell.length_c   1.000
_cell.angle_alpha   90.00
_cell.angle_beta   90.00
_cell.angle_gamma   90.00
#
_symmetry.space_group_name_H-M   'P 1'
#
loop_
_entity.id
_entity.type
_entity.pdbx_description
1 polymer ?
#
loop_
_entity_poly.entity_id
_entity_poly.type
_entity_poly.pdbx_seq_one_letter_code
_entity_poly.pdbx_strand_id
1 'polypeptide(L)'
;SPVAGDMYYNTGDSHLYVYSGTVWLPMDNKLANGELYVGDVSGIAVSTSKNTIALSGFAAATADIDLGSKKIVNLADPTANQDAATKNYVDTKVSSIASGADNLGNHTATQNIKLSVNSINNDGQSGKGLSFATRGDASFGQDVTVNGNFYTPSDSRLKTHIETLDNVLQKIEQIRGIRFEYKDQHKYATGLKVGVIAQELQSVYPEMVTQGKDGFLKVDYTQLTGILIQAVKEQQKEIDALRAQMNHQQQQIDSILKK
;
A
#
# COMPACT_ATOMS: atom_id res chain seq x y z
N SER A 1 76.62 -36.84 -46.54
CA SER A 1 75.43 -36.00 -46.69
C SER A 1 74.42 -36.42 -45.66
N PRO A 2 73.69 -35.48 -45.04
CA PRO A 2 72.65 -35.84 -44.07
C PRO A 2 71.54 -36.67 -44.73
N VAL A 3 70.93 -37.57 -43.95
CA VAL A 3 69.77 -38.38 -44.33
C VAL A 3 68.52 -37.79 -43.66
N ALA A 4 67.35 -37.94 -44.28
CA ALA A 4 66.10 -37.49 -43.68
C ALA A 4 65.95 -38.07 -42.25
N GLY A 5 65.70 -37.20 -41.27
CA GLY A 5 65.65 -37.55 -39.85
C GLY A 5 66.93 -37.30 -39.08
N ASP A 6 68.06 -36.99 -39.73
CA ASP A 6 69.27 -36.55 -39.02
C ASP A 6 68.97 -35.32 -38.18
N MET A 7 69.56 -35.26 -36.98
CA MET A 7 69.40 -34.15 -36.05
C MET A 7 70.72 -33.40 -35.89
N TYR A 8 70.64 -32.07 -35.83
CA TYR A 8 71.79 -31.19 -35.66
C TYR A 8 71.45 -30.12 -34.64
N TYR A 9 72.21 -30.03 -33.56
CA TYR A 9 72.10 -28.92 -32.63
C TYR A 9 73.06 -27.81 -33.05
N ASN A 10 72.52 -26.65 -33.41
CA ASN A 10 73.30 -25.48 -33.76
C ASN A 10 73.71 -24.74 -32.48
N THR A 11 74.97 -24.82 -32.10
CA THR A 11 75.48 -24.14 -30.89
C THR A 11 75.57 -22.62 -31.04
N GLY A 12 75.50 -22.08 -32.26
CA GLY A 12 75.53 -20.64 -32.52
C GLY A 12 74.22 -19.93 -32.20
N ASP A 13 73.08 -20.59 -32.40
CA ASP A 13 71.74 -20.06 -32.10
C ASP A 13 71.00 -20.86 -31.02
N SER A 14 71.60 -21.95 -30.52
CA SER A 14 71.07 -22.82 -29.48
C SER A 14 69.80 -23.60 -29.85
N HIS A 15 69.56 -23.89 -31.13
CA HIS A 15 68.39 -24.66 -31.58
C HIS A 15 68.74 -26.05 -32.13
N LEU A 16 67.80 -26.98 -31.95
CA LEU A 16 67.85 -28.32 -32.55
C LEU A 16 67.16 -28.28 -33.90
N TYR A 17 67.79 -28.86 -34.91
CA TYR A 17 67.26 -28.96 -36.27
C TYR A 17 67.09 -30.42 -36.65
N VAL A 18 66.08 -30.72 -37.48
CA VAL A 18 65.90 -32.02 -38.12
C VAL A 18 65.98 -31.85 -39.64
N TYR A 19 66.70 -32.74 -40.31
CA TYR A 19 66.82 -32.71 -41.76
C TYR A 19 65.60 -33.37 -42.40
N SER A 20 64.86 -32.64 -43.24
CA SER A 20 63.65 -33.13 -43.92
C SER A 20 63.92 -34.08 -45.10
N GLY A 21 65.20 -34.26 -45.46
CA GLY A 21 65.62 -34.84 -46.73
C GLY A 21 66.07 -33.79 -47.75
N THR A 22 65.69 -32.53 -47.57
CA THR A 22 66.07 -31.41 -48.46
C THR A 22 66.58 -30.17 -47.70
N VAL A 23 66.15 -29.94 -46.47
CA VAL A 23 66.48 -28.75 -45.66
C VAL A 23 66.50 -29.10 -44.17
N TRP A 24 67.37 -28.44 -43.41
CA TRP A 24 67.36 -28.46 -41.95
C TRP A 24 66.23 -27.56 -41.43
N LEU A 25 65.23 -28.14 -40.75
CA LEU A 25 64.11 -27.44 -40.15
C LEU A 25 64.36 -27.27 -38.65
N PRO A 26 64.24 -26.06 -38.08
CA PRO A 26 64.34 -25.87 -36.64
C PRO A 26 63.17 -26.58 -35.95
N MET A 27 63.47 -27.31 -34.88
CA MET A 27 62.49 -28.03 -34.06
C MET A 27 61.88 -27.14 -32.97
N ASP A 28 61.78 -25.84 -33.23
CA ASP A 28 61.36 -24.86 -32.22
C ASP A 28 59.84 -24.83 -32.11
N ASN A 29 59.33 -25.03 -30.90
CA ASN A 29 57.91 -24.86 -30.61
C ASN A 29 57.61 -23.38 -30.30
N LYS A 30 57.74 -22.51 -31.30
CA LYS A 30 57.59 -21.05 -31.15
C LYS A 30 56.18 -20.60 -31.51
N LEU A 31 55.38 -20.29 -30.49
CA LEU A 31 54.04 -19.71 -30.64
C LEU A 31 54.11 -18.18 -30.72
N ALA A 32 53.48 -17.57 -31.72
CA ALA A 32 53.44 -16.12 -31.81
C ALA A 32 52.53 -15.51 -30.73
N ASN A 33 52.81 -14.26 -30.33
CA ASN A 33 51.95 -13.55 -29.39
C ASN A 33 50.54 -13.38 -29.97
N GLY A 34 49.51 -13.67 -29.18
CA GLY A 34 48.12 -13.64 -29.65
C GLY A 34 47.64 -14.94 -30.29
N GLU A 35 48.49 -15.96 -30.39
CA GLU A 35 48.12 -17.29 -30.88
C GLU A 35 47.97 -18.31 -29.74
N LEU A 36 47.31 -19.43 -30.06
CA LEU A 36 47.13 -20.62 -29.24
C LEU A 36 47.31 -21.84 -30.14
N TYR A 37 48.05 -22.86 -29.67
CA TYR A 37 48.08 -24.15 -30.35
C TYR A 37 46.76 -24.89 -30.15
N VAL A 38 46.12 -25.26 -31.25
CA VAL A 38 44.93 -26.11 -31.27
C VAL A 38 45.18 -27.30 -32.20
N GLY A 39 44.53 -28.44 -31.96
CA GLY A 39 44.65 -29.58 -32.86
C GLY A 39 43.88 -29.35 -34.15
N ASP A 40 44.48 -29.68 -35.29
CA ASP A 40 43.78 -29.79 -36.56
C ASP A 40 43.09 -31.17 -36.72
N VAL A 41 42.42 -31.37 -37.86
CA VAL A 41 41.72 -32.63 -38.17
C VAL A 41 42.64 -33.86 -38.26
N SER A 42 43.95 -33.64 -38.40
CA SER A 42 44.98 -34.69 -38.45
C SER A 42 45.59 -34.95 -37.07
N GLY A 43 45.12 -34.26 -36.02
CA GLY A 43 45.66 -34.36 -34.67
C GLY A 43 47.00 -33.62 -34.51
N ILE A 44 47.34 -32.72 -35.42
CA ILE A 44 48.57 -31.93 -35.38
C ILE A 44 48.28 -30.59 -34.72
N ALA A 45 49.15 -30.17 -33.80
CA ALA A 45 49.07 -28.84 -33.21
C ALA A 45 49.36 -27.76 -34.27
N VAL A 46 48.39 -26.88 -34.51
CA VAL A 46 48.50 -25.75 -35.42
C VAL A 46 48.36 -24.44 -34.65
N SER A 47 49.12 -23.43 -35.05
CA SER A 47 49.03 -22.10 -34.46
C SER A 47 47.75 -21.40 -34.93
N THR A 48 46.88 -20.99 -33.99
CA THR A 48 45.59 -20.36 -34.29
C THR A 48 45.43 -19.07 -33.50
N SER A 49 44.94 -18.01 -34.15
CA SER A 49 44.70 -16.72 -33.51
C SER A 49 43.64 -16.80 -32.41
N LYS A 50 43.88 -16.18 -31.24
CA LYS A 50 42.94 -16.20 -30.11
C LYS A 50 41.57 -15.61 -30.44
N ASN A 51 41.52 -14.62 -31.33
CA ASN A 51 40.26 -13.95 -31.71
C ASN A 51 39.36 -14.79 -32.63
N THR A 52 39.87 -15.89 -33.20
CA THR A 52 39.08 -16.81 -34.04
C THR A 52 38.55 -18.01 -33.24
N ILE A 53 38.93 -18.13 -31.96
CA ILE A 53 38.50 -19.24 -31.12
C ILE A 53 37.17 -18.88 -30.47
N ALA A 54 36.09 -19.51 -30.93
CA ALA A 54 34.77 -19.34 -30.36
C ALA A 54 34.65 -20.07 -29.02
N LEU A 55 34.01 -19.44 -28.02
CA LEU A 55 33.75 -20.09 -26.73
C LEU A 55 32.83 -21.31 -26.87
N SER A 56 31.94 -21.33 -27.87
CA SER A 56 31.04 -22.46 -28.16
C SER A 56 31.76 -23.70 -28.70
N GLY A 57 33.05 -23.60 -29.05
CA GLY A 57 33.86 -24.73 -29.48
C GLY A 57 34.37 -25.59 -28.32
N PHE A 58 34.19 -25.16 -27.08
CA PHE A 58 34.58 -25.91 -25.88
C PHE A 58 33.42 -26.74 -25.32
N ALA A 59 33.74 -27.84 -24.65
CA ALA A 59 32.77 -28.59 -23.86
C ALA A 59 32.20 -27.73 -22.72
N ALA A 60 31.14 -28.21 -22.08
CA ALA A 60 30.56 -27.55 -20.91
C ALA A 60 31.62 -27.30 -19.83
N ALA A 61 31.58 -26.12 -19.20
CA ALA A 61 32.45 -25.80 -18.09
C ALA A 61 32.18 -26.76 -16.91
N THR A 62 33.23 -27.39 -16.39
CA THR A 62 33.14 -28.30 -15.23
C THR A 62 33.32 -27.57 -13.89
N ALA A 63 33.53 -26.25 -13.94
CA ALA A 63 33.65 -25.33 -12.82
C ALA A 63 33.20 -23.92 -13.24
N ASP A 64 33.01 -23.02 -12.27
CA ASP A 64 32.60 -21.64 -12.53
C ASP A 64 33.65 -20.87 -13.35
N ILE A 65 33.16 -19.99 -14.25
CA ILE A 65 34.00 -19.11 -15.06
C ILE A 65 34.16 -17.77 -14.30
N ASP A 66 35.27 -17.59 -13.61
CA ASP A 66 35.62 -16.31 -12.99
C ASP A 66 36.18 -15.33 -14.03
N LEU A 67 35.47 -14.22 -14.27
CA LEU A 67 35.89 -13.13 -15.16
C LEU A 67 36.66 -12.02 -14.42
N GLY A 68 36.89 -12.18 -13.11
CA GLY A 68 37.36 -11.13 -12.22
C GLY A 68 36.43 -9.92 -12.28
N SER A 69 37.00 -8.71 -12.27
CA SER A 69 36.23 -7.47 -12.38
C SER A 69 35.96 -7.03 -13.83
N LYS A 70 35.83 -7.98 -14.78
CA LYS A 70 35.59 -7.69 -16.20
C LYS A 70 34.12 -7.80 -16.57
N LYS A 71 33.74 -7.10 -17.65
CA LYS A 71 32.37 -7.06 -18.17
C LYS A 71 32.18 -8.09 -19.29
N ILE A 72 30.98 -8.65 -19.38
CA ILE A 72 30.49 -9.27 -20.62
C ILE A 72 29.92 -8.15 -21.48
N VAL A 73 30.45 -7.98 -22.70
CA VAL A 73 29.99 -6.95 -23.65
C VAL A 73 29.27 -7.60 -24.83
N ASN A 74 28.33 -6.87 -25.44
CA ASN A 74 27.50 -7.35 -26.55
C ASN A 74 26.64 -8.59 -26.23
N LEU A 75 26.22 -8.74 -24.97
CA LEU A 75 25.22 -9.73 -24.58
C LEU A 75 23.84 -9.25 -25.06
N ALA A 76 23.15 -10.05 -25.86
CA ALA A 76 21.80 -9.77 -26.31
C ALA A 76 20.79 -9.84 -25.15
N ASP A 77 19.63 -9.19 -25.32
CA ASP A 77 18.56 -9.31 -24.35
C ASP A 77 17.97 -10.74 -24.33
N PRO A 78 17.64 -11.28 -23.15
CA PRO A 78 17.15 -12.65 -23.01
C PRO A 78 15.76 -12.82 -23.63
N THR A 79 15.56 -13.95 -24.30
CA THR A 79 14.29 -14.35 -24.96
C THR A 79 13.71 -15.64 -24.37
N ALA A 80 14.55 -16.48 -23.75
CA ALA A 80 14.16 -17.71 -23.06
C ALA A 80 14.50 -17.65 -21.56
N ASN A 81 13.89 -18.56 -20.79
CA ASN A 81 14.01 -18.58 -19.32
C ASN A 81 15.44 -18.85 -18.80
N GLN A 82 16.32 -19.41 -19.63
CA GLN A 82 17.70 -19.78 -19.26
C GLN A 82 18.74 -18.81 -19.84
N ASP A 83 18.33 -17.79 -20.58
CA ASP A 83 19.26 -16.82 -21.16
C ASP A 83 19.86 -15.94 -20.07
N ALA A 84 21.13 -15.56 -20.24
CA ALA A 84 21.74 -14.56 -19.38
C ALA A 84 21.10 -13.18 -19.64
N ALA A 85 20.76 -12.45 -18.58
CA ALA A 85 20.15 -11.13 -18.69
C ALA A 85 21.18 -10.01 -18.51
N THR A 86 21.09 -8.96 -19.32
CA THR A 86 21.83 -7.72 -19.07
C THR A 86 21.24 -6.99 -17.85
N LYS A 87 22.06 -6.21 -17.13
CA LYS A 87 21.55 -5.35 -16.04
C LYS A 87 20.47 -4.39 -16.54
N ASN A 88 20.65 -3.82 -17.74
CA ASN A 88 19.67 -2.92 -18.34
C ASN A 88 18.31 -3.60 -18.56
N TYR A 89 18.30 -4.83 -19.07
CA TYR A 89 17.07 -5.62 -19.22
C TYR A 89 16.36 -5.82 -17.88
N VAL A 90 17.09 -6.25 -16.84
CA VAL A 90 16.50 -6.46 -15.51
C VAL A 90 16.01 -5.14 -14.92
N ASP A 91 16.83 -4.09 -14.92
CA ASP A 91 16.49 -2.79 -14.34
C ASP A 91 15.25 -2.20 -15.03
N THR A 92 15.12 -2.28 -16.35
CA THR A 92 13.94 -1.76 -17.06
C THR A 92 12.66 -2.56 -16.75
N LYS A 93 12.75 -3.87 -16.56
CA LYS A 93 11.61 -4.71 -16.15
C LYS A 93 11.23 -4.48 -14.69
N VAL A 94 12.21 -4.35 -13.79
CA VAL A 94 11.97 -4.11 -12.36
C VAL A 94 11.48 -2.68 -12.12
N SER A 95 11.96 -1.70 -12.87
CA SER A 95 11.48 -0.30 -12.81
C SER A 95 10.03 -0.14 -13.27
N SER A 96 9.45 -1.14 -13.96
CA SER A 96 8.03 -1.18 -14.30
C SER A 96 7.13 -1.65 -13.14
N ILE A 97 7.73 -2.14 -12.04
CA ILE A 97 7.04 -2.29 -10.76
C ILE A 97 6.94 -0.87 -10.18
N ALA A 98 5.89 -0.16 -10.59
CA ALA A 98 5.67 1.24 -10.24
C ALA A 98 5.86 1.46 -8.74
N SER A 99 6.73 2.40 -8.38
CA SER A 99 7.00 2.87 -7.02
C SER A 99 5.82 3.60 -6.35
N GLY A 100 4.58 3.17 -6.59
CA GLY A 100 3.39 3.87 -6.12
C GLY A 100 2.04 3.18 -6.33
N ALA A 101 1.99 1.94 -6.81
CA ALA A 101 0.73 1.20 -6.96
C ALA A 101 0.84 -0.18 -6.32
N ASP A 102 0.81 -0.21 -4.98
CA ASP A 102 0.49 -1.42 -4.23
C ASP A 102 -1.04 -1.60 -4.27
N ASN A 103 -1.51 -2.68 -4.89
CA ASN A 103 -2.94 -3.01 -4.94
C ASN A 103 -3.38 -3.88 -3.76
N LEU A 104 -2.51 -4.08 -2.76
CA LEU A 104 -2.65 -4.95 -1.59
C LEU A 104 -3.02 -6.42 -1.90
N GLY A 105 -3.21 -6.79 -3.18
CA GLY A 105 -3.40 -8.14 -3.70
C GLY A 105 -4.11 -9.11 -2.76
N ASN A 106 -3.46 -10.24 -2.52
CA ASN A 106 -3.82 -11.21 -1.49
C ASN A 106 -2.97 -11.05 -0.21
N HIS A 107 -2.41 -9.85 0.02
CA HIS A 107 -1.49 -9.61 1.12
C HIS A 107 -2.24 -9.60 2.46
N THR A 108 -1.71 -10.35 3.43
CA THR A 108 -2.11 -10.24 4.83
C THR A 108 -1.09 -9.35 5.54
N ALA A 109 -1.53 -8.18 5.99
CA ALA A 109 -0.67 -7.29 6.76
C ALA A 109 -0.31 -7.94 8.11
N THR A 110 0.96 -8.26 8.32
CA THR A 110 1.49 -8.80 9.59
C THR A 110 1.90 -7.67 10.56
N GLN A 111 1.79 -6.42 10.12
CA GLN A 111 2.06 -5.20 10.88
C GLN A 111 1.02 -4.13 10.51
N ASN A 112 0.94 -3.05 11.28
CA ASN A 112 0.05 -1.93 10.99
C ASN A 112 0.42 -1.25 9.66
N ILE A 113 -0.59 -0.94 8.85
CA ILE A 113 -0.43 -0.19 7.61
C ILE A 113 -0.37 1.31 7.94
N LYS A 114 0.79 1.94 7.72
CA LYS A 114 0.98 3.39 7.92
C LYS A 114 0.72 4.14 6.61
N LEU A 115 -0.40 4.85 6.52
CA LEU A 115 -0.81 5.59 5.32
C LEU A 115 -0.16 6.99 5.18
N SER A 116 0.54 7.49 6.20
CA SER A 116 1.14 8.84 6.21
C SER A 116 0.10 9.93 5.86
N VAL A 117 0.25 10.63 4.73
CA VAL A 117 -0.68 11.67 4.22
C VAL A 117 -1.72 11.12 3.24
N ASN A 118 -1.72 9.81 3.00
CA ASN A 118 -2.60 9.16 2.03
C ASN A 118 -3.90 8.64 2.66
N SER A 119 -4.88 8.37 1.82
CA SER A 119 -6.20 7.83 2.17
C SER A 119 -6.47 6.55 1.38
N ILE A 120 -7.41 5.74 1.86
CA ILE A 120 -7.95 4.60 1.10
C ILE A 120 -9.08 5.14 0.22
N ASN A 121 -8.84 5.24 -1.09
CA ASN A 121 -9.84 5.68 -2.07
C ASN A 121 -9.57 5.09 -3.48
N ASN A 122 -10.56 5.18 -4.35
CA ASN A 122 -10.53 4.58 -5.68
C ASN A 122 -9.80 5.43 -6.73
N ASP A 123 -9.78 6.75 -6.58
CA ASP A 123 -9.32 7.70 -7.60
C ASP A 123 -7.96 8.34 -7.28
N GLY A 124 -7.33 7.98 -6.16
CA GLY A 124 -6.05 8.52 -5.69
C GLY A 124 -6.14 9.99 -5.24
N GLN A 125 -7.33 10.56 -5.12
CA GLN A 125 -7.50 11.99 -4.84
C GLN A 125 -7.40 12.29 -3.34
N SER A 126 -6.71 13.38 -2.99
CA SER A 126 -6.66 13.84 -1.60
C SER A 126 -8.03 14.30 -1.11
N GLY A 127 -8.31 14.07 0.17
CA GLY A 127 -9.57 14.49 0.82
C GLY A 127 -10.77 13.58 0.54
N LYS A 128 -10.63 12.49 -0.23
CA LYS A 128 -11.68 11.50 -0.47
C LYS A 128 -11.40 10.15 0.18
N GLY A 129 -12.46 9.38 0.40
CA GLY A 129 -12.42 8.03 0.94
C GLY A 129 -12.21 7.99 2.46
N LEU A 130 -11.48 6.98 2.93
CA LEU A 130 -11.21 6.76 4.35
C LEU A 130 -9.79 7.23 4.70
N SER A 131 -9.71 8.13 5.68
CA SER A 131 -8.45 8.64 6.24
C SER A 131 -8.40 8.40 7.75
N PHE A 132 -7.20 8.27 8.29
CA PHE A 132 -6.98 8.10 9.73
C PHE A 132 -6.08 9.23 10.26
N ALA A 133 -6.52 9.89 11.33
CA ALA A 133 -5.72 10.87 12.04
C ALA A 133 -4.64 10.18 12.90
N THR A 134 -3.61 10.92 13.32
CA THR A 134 -2.54 10.42 14.21
C THR A 134 -3.07 9.80 15.50
N ARG A 135 -4.21 10.27 16.00
CA ARG A 135 -4.88 9.75 17.21
C ARG A 135 -5.65 8.45 16.95
N GLY A 136 -5.77 8.01 15.71
CA GLY A 136 -6.54 6.85 15.28
C GLY A 136 -7.99 7.16 14.87
N ASP A 137 -8.42 8.42 14.93
CA ASP A 137 -9.77 8.81 14.49
C ASP A 137 -9.93 8.57 12.98
N ALA A 138 -10.96 7.82 12.59
CA ALA A 138 -11.34 7.61 11.20
C ALA A 138 -12.18 8.78 10.68
N SER A 139 -11.93 9.23 9.45
CA SER A 139 -12.72 10.25 8.77
C SER A 139 -13.09 9.78 7.36
N PHE A 140 -14.38 9.84 7.05
CA PHE A 140 -14.93 9.56 5.73
C PHE A 140 -15.18 10.88 5.01
N GLY A 141 -14.61 11.03 3.80
CA GLY A 141 -14.79 12.24 3.00
C GLY A 141 -16.19 12.37 2.38
N GLN A 142 -16.95 11.27 2.31
CA GLN A 142 -18.26 11.16 1.66
C GLN A 142 -19.24 10.35 2.55
N ASP A 143 -20.40 10.01 2.00
CA ASP A 143 -21.43 9.21 2.67
C ASP A 143 -20.93 7.81 3.07
N VAL A 144 -21.47 7.30 4.18
CA VAL A 144 -21.24 5.94 4.67
C VAL A 144 -22.57 5.17 4.59
N THR A 145 -22.63 4.16 3.74
CA THR A 145 -23.77 3.23 3.64
C THR A 145 -23.46 1.95 4.41
N VAL A 146 -24.33 1.60 5.36
CA VAL A 146 -24.17 0.41 6.22
C VAL A 146 -25.32 -0.56 5.94
N ASN A 147 -25.00 -1.76 5.41
CA ASN A 147 -26.00 -2.81 5.17
C ASN A 147 -26.39 -3.57 6.44
N GLY A 148 -25.52 -3.57 7.45
CA GLY A 148 -25.75 -4.18 8.76
C GLY A 148 -26.09 -3.16 9.83
N ASN A 149 -25.71 -3.48 11.06
CA ASN A 149 -25.93 -2.61 12.22
C ASN A 149 -24.69 -1.75 12.55
N PHE A 150 -24.92 -0.54 13.06
CA PHE A 150 -23.89 0.33 13.61
C PHE A 150 -23.92 0.23 15.15
N TYR A 151 -22.99 -0.54 15.73
CA TYR A 151 -22.96 -0.80 17.17
C TYR A 151 -22.08 0.22 17.90
N THR A 152 -22.64 0.86 18.93
CA THR A 152 -21.90 1.70 19.89
C THR A 152 -21.87 1.01 21.26
N PRO A 153 -20.69 0.85 21.90
CA PRO A 153 -20.60 0.20 23.22
C PRO A 153 -21.41 0.96 24.28
N SER A 154 -22.29 0.26 25.01
CA SER A 154 -23.20 0.88 25.98
C SER A 154 -23.46 0.02 27.23
N ASP A 155 -22.65 -1.02 27.44
CA ASP A 155 -22.73 -1.93 28.60
C ASP A 155 -22.52 -1.17 29.93
N SER A 156 -23.28 -1.51 30.97
CA SER A 156 -23.20 -0.82 32.28
C SER A 156 -21.82 -0.95 32.93
N ARG A 157 -21.06 -2.02 32.64
CA ARG A 157 -19.70 -2.24 33.16
C ARG A 157 -18.66 -1.31 32.52
N LEU A 158 -18.98 -0.70 31.38
CA LEU A 158 -18.13 0.27 30.71
C LEU A 158 -18.41 1.71 31.17
N LYS A 159 -19.37 1.91 32.09
CA LYS A 159 -19.87 3.21 32.51
C LYS A 159 -19.64 3.42 34.01
N THR A 160 -19.33 4.65 34.37
CA THR A 160 -19.29 5.13 35.76
C THR A 160 -20.09 6.42 35.84
N HIS A 161 -20.44 6.88 37.06
CA HIS A 161 -21.22 8.11 37.24
C HIS A 161 -22.53 8.12 36.42
N ILE A 162 -23.31 7.03 36.55
CA ILE A 162 -24.57 6.87 35.82
C ILE A 162 -25.66 7.66 36.55
N GLU A 163 -26.11 8.74 35.93
CA GLU A 163 -27.19 9.59 36.42
C GLU A 163 -28.35 9.58 35.43
N THR A 164 -29.57 9.71 35.96
CA THR A 164 -30.75 9.91 35.12
C THR A 164 -30.80 11.37 34.72
N LEU A 165 -31.07 11.64 33.44
CA LEU A 165 -31.25 12.99 32.97
C LEU A 165 -32.57 13.55 33.50
N ASP A 166 -32.56 14.78 34.01
CA ASP A 166 -33.74 15.49 34.49
C ASP A 166 -33.84 16.88 33.84
N ASN A 167 -35.05 17.43 33.81
CA ASN A 167 -35.40 18.71 33.17
C ASN A 167 -35.01 18.73 31.68
N VAL A 168 -35.13 17.59 31.02
CA VAL A 168 -34.77 17.43 29.61
C VAL A 168 -35.74 18.18 28.70
N LEU A 169 -37.03 18.19 29.02
CA LEU A 169 -38.05 18.88 28.21
C LEU A 169 -37.78 20.39 28.13
N GLN A 170 -37.54 21.03 29.28
CA GLN A 170 -37.19 22.46 29.34
C GLN A 170 -35.88 22.78 28.58
N LYS A 171 -34.92 21.85 28.59
CA LYS A 171 -33.65 21.99 27.87
C LYS A 171 -33.83 21.86 26.37
N ILE A 172 -34.61 20.87 25.91
CA ILE A 172 -34.79 20.63 24.47
C ILE A 172 -35.68 21.69 23.81
N GLU A 173 -36.57 22.35 24.56
CA GLU A 173 -37.34 23.50 24.08
C GLU A 173 -36.47 24.68 23.62
N GLN A 174 -35.23 24.77 24.10
CA GLN A 174 -34.28 25.81 23.70
C GLN A 174 -33.56 25.50 22.38
N ILE A 175 -33.75 24.29 21.83
CA ILE A 175 -33.04 23.79 20.65
C ILE A 175 -34.03 23.65 19.51
N ARG A 176 -33.75 24.29 18.37
CA ARG A 176 -34.65 24.23 17.22
C ARG A 176 -34.32 23.05 16.31
N GLY A 177 -35.34 22.26 15.99
CA GLY A 177 -35.32 21.40 14.81
C GLY A 177 -35.47 22.25 13.55
N ILE A 178 -34.45 22.25 12.69
CA ILE A 178 -34.39 23.11 11.50
C ILE A 178 -34.28 22.30 10.22
N ARG A 179 -34.73 22.90 9.11
CA ARG A 179 -34.38 22.50 7.74
C ARG A 179 -33.29 23.42 7.23
N PHE A 180 -32.28 22.88 6.56
CA PHE A 180 -31.17 23.67 6.07
C PHE A 180 -30.51 23.05 4.83
N GLU A 181 -29.70 23.85 4.15
CA GLU A 181 -28.77 23.42 3.13
C GLU A 181 -27.37 23.88 3.50
N TYR A 182 -26.35 23.10 3.18
CA TYR A 182 -24.97 23.55 3.33
C TYR A 182 -24.67 24.66 2.32
N LYS A 183 -23.91 25.67 2.76
CA LYS A 183 -23.48 26.78 1.88
C LYS A 183 -22.53 26.30 0.79
N ASP A 184 -21.65 25.37 1.13
CA ASP A 184 -20.72 24.72 0.19
C ASP A 184 -21.14 23.27 -0.01
N GLN A 185 -21.94 23.03 -1.05
CA GLN A 185 -22.42 21.69 -1.41
C GLN A 185 -21.42 20.90 -2.29
N HIS A 186 -20.23 21.45 -2.55
CA HIS A 186 -19.13 20.70 -3.14
C HIS A 186 -18.30 20.02 -2.06
N LYS A 187 -18.15 20.66 -0.89
CA LYS A 187 -17.48 20.11 0.29
C LYS A 187 -18.41 19.25 1.17
N TYR A 188 -19.69 19.62 1.26
CA TYR A 188 -20.68 18.93 2.10
C TYR A 188 -21.84 18.37 1.28
N ALA A 189 -22.67 17.53 1.91
CA ALA A 189 -23.79 16.88 1.25
C ALA A 189 -24.76 17.89 0.59
N THR A 190 -25.20 17.56 -0.61
CA THR A 190 -26.12 18.39 -1.41
C THR A 190 -27.59 18.22 -0.97
N GLY A 191 -28.41 19.25 -1.25
CA GLY A 191 -29.86 19.25 -1.04
C GLY A 191 -30.32 19.48 0.39
N LEU A 192 -31.64 19.59 0.57
CA LEU A 192 -32.29 19.94 1.84
C LEU A 192 -32.09 18.85 2.91
N LYS A 193 -31.63 19.27 4.09
CA LYS A 193 -31.40 18.42 5.27
C LYS A 193 -32.26 18.88 6.44
N VAL A 194 -32.39 18.00 7.44
CA VAL A 194 -33.02 18.29 8.73
C VAL A 194 -31.98 18.04 9.82
N GLY A 195 -31.95 18.91 10.83
CA GLY A 195 -31.04 18.75 11.95
C GLY A 195 -31.22 19.84 13.00
N VAL A 196 -30.16 20.10 13.74
CA VAL A 196 -30.10 21.13 14.79
C VAL A 196 -28.96 22.11 14.52
N ILE A 197 -29.01 23.28 15.16
CA ILE A 197 -27.89 24.22 15.17
C ILE A 197 -26.91 23.82 16.27
N ALA A 198 -25.66 23.57 15.91
CA ALA A 198 -24.65 23.10 16.85
C ALA A 198 -24.40 24.07 18.03
N GLN A 199 -24.51 25.37 17.79
CA GLN A 199 -24.34 26.41 18.82
C GLN A 199 -25.49 26.42 19.84
N GLU A 200 -26.73 26.19 19.38
CA GLU A 200 -27.90 26.05 20.27
C GLU A 200 -27.73 24.80 21.14
N LEU A 201 -27.36 23.67 20.53
CA LEU A 201 -27.10 22.43 21.26
C LEU A 201 -25.94 22.58 22.24
N GLN A 202 -24.83 23.21 21.85
CA GLN A 202 -23.65 23.39 22.71
C GLN A 202 -23.96 24.22 23.97
N SER A 203 -24.90 25.15 23.88
CA SER A 203 -25.29 25.99 25.03
C SER A 203 -26.03 25.19 26.11
N VAL A 204 -26.62 24.05 25.74
CA VAL A 204 -27.46 23.22 26.61
C VAL A 204 -26.79 21.88 26.97
N TYR A 205 -26.17 21.22 25.98
CA TYR A 205 -25.48 19.95 26.05
C TYR A 205 -24.09 20.06 25.38
N PRO A 206 -23.13 20.77 26.00
CA PRO A 206 -21.80 20.99 25.42
C PRO A 206 -21.03 19.70 25.12
N GLU A 207 -21.29 18.62 25.87
CA GLU A 207 -20.69 17.30 25.70
C GLU A 207 -21.04 16.61 24.37
N MET A 208 -22.14 17.04 23.72
CA MET A 208 -22.59 16.50 22.44
C MET A 208 -22.01 17.25 21.24
N VAL A 209 -21.20 18.29 21.48
CA VAL A 209 -20.66 19.15 20.43
C VAL A 209 -19.14 19.21 20.54
N THR A 210 -18.47 19.00 19.42
CA THR A 210 -17.02 19.13 19.31
C THR A 210 -16.64 20.12 18.23
N GLN A 211 -15.47 20.75 18.33
CA GLN A 211 -14.95 21.62 17.28
C GLN A 211 -13.99 20.83 16.38
N GLY A 212 -14.26 20.84 15.08
CA GLY A 212 -13.37 20.28 14.07
C GLY A 212 -12.10 21.10 13.90
N LYS A 213 -11.08 20.50 13.27
CA LYS A 213 -9.82 21.19 12.91
C LYS A 213 -10.03 22.37 11.96
N ASP A 214 -11.13 22.37 11.23
CA ASP A 214 -11.56 23.45 10.34
C ASP A 214 -12.31 24.58 11.08
N GLY A 215 -12.40 24.52 12.42
CA GLY A 215 -13.02 25.53 13.27
C GLY A 215 -14.54 25.42 13.36
N PHE A 216 -15.18 24.54 12.58
CA PHE A 216 -16.63 24.34 12.62
C PHE A 216 -17.04 23.36 13.71
N LEU A 217 -18.17 23.63 14.36
CA LEU A 217 -18.77 22.73 15.35
C LEU A 217 -19.44 21.54 14.66
N LYS A 218 -19.34 20.37 15.30
CA LYS A 218 -19.92 19.10 14.87
C LYS A 218 -20.74 18.50 16.00
N VAL A 219 -21.87 17.89 15.67
CA VAL A 219 -22.83 17.31 16.63
C VAL A 219 -22.73 15.80 16.61
N ASP A 220 -22.65 15.19 17.79
CA ASP A 220 -22.86 13.75 17.96
C ASP A 220 -24.35 13.44 18.03
N TYR A 221 -24.95 13.22 16.86
CA TYR A 221 -26.37 12.90 16.74
C TYR A 221 -26.75 11.58 17.43
N THR A 222 -25.80 10.67 17.70
CA THR A 222 -26.12 9.37 18.31
C THR A 222 -26.57 9.51 19.77
N GLN A 223 -26.06 10.53 20.48
CA GLN A 223 -26.42 10.80 21.86
C GLN A 223 -27.83 11.42 22.01
N LEU A 224 -28.36 12.04 20.95
CA LEU A 224 -29.71 12.65 20.98
C LEU A 224 -30.79 11.62 21.31
N THR A 225 -30.60 10.35 20.94
CA THR A 225 -31.57 9.30 21.26
C THR A 225 -31.78 9.15 22.77
N GLY A 226 -30.72 9.30 23.59
CA GLY A 226 -30.84 9.27 25.05
C GLY A 226 -31.65 10.44 25.60
N ILE A 227 -31.40 11.64 25.06
CA ILE A 227 -32.16 12.87 25.39
C ILE A 227 -33.64 12.69 25.02
N LEU A 228 -33.93 12.23 23.81
CA LEU A 228 -35.29 12.04 23.32
C LEU A 228 -36.08 11.00 24.13
N ILE A 229 -35.44 9.90 24.54
CA ILE A 229 -36.06 8.91 25.42
C ILE A 229 -36.52 9.55 26.73
N GLN A 230 -35.66 10.38 27.35
CA GLN A 230 -36.01 11.02 28.60
C GLN A 230 -37.04 12.14 28.43
N ALA A 231 -36.95 12.92 27.34
CA ALA A 231 -37.95 13.94 27.01
C ALA A 231 -39.35 13.35 26.89
N VAL A 232 -39.49 12.20 26.20
CA VAL A 232 -40.78 11.49 26.07
C VAL A 232 -41.29 11.00 27.43
N LYS A 233 -40.40 10.52 28.31
CA LYS A 233 -40.77 10.10 29.67
C LYS A 233 -41.24 11.26 30.54
N GLU A 234 -40.56 12.40 30.47
CA GLU A 234 -40.97 13.62 31.17
C GLU A 234 -42.32 14.14 30.64
N GLN A 235 -42.48 14.20 29.31
CA GLN A 235 -43.74 14.58 28.69
C GLN A 235 -44.89 13.63 29.09
N GLN A 236 -44.64 12.32 29.18
CA GLN A 236 -45.65 11.36 29.63
C GLN A 236 -46.10 11.64 31.08
N LYS A 237 -45.17 12.02 31.97
CA LYS A 237 -45.51 12.40 33.35
C LYS A 237 -46.42 13.63 33.39
N GLU A 238 -46.16 14.64 32.55
CA GLU A 238 -47.02 15.81 32.44
C GLU A 238 -48.43 15.46 31.95
N ILE A 239 -48.52 14.60 30.93
CA ILE A 239 -49.81 14.12 30.40
C ILE A 239 -50.61 13.39 31.50
N ASP A 240 -49.96 12.53 32.29
CA ASP A 240 -50.62 11.80 33.36
C ASP A 240 -51.07 12.72 34.49
N ALA A 241 -50.27 13.73 34.83
CA ALA A 241 -50.63 14.76 35.79
C ALA A 241 -51.84 15.58 35.32
N LEU A 242 -51.86 16.00 34.06
CA LEU A 242 -52.99 16.73 33.46
C LEU A 242 -54.27 15.89 33.45
N ARG A 243 -54.18 14.60 33.09
CA ARG A 243 -55.33 13.68 33.12
C ARG A 243 -55.88 13.50 34.53
N ALA A 244 -55.02 13.38 35.54
CA ALA A 244 -55.45 13.30 36.93
C ALA A 244 -56.20 14.56 37.37
N GLN A 245 -55.70 15.75 36.98
CA GLN A 245 -56.37 17.01 37.25
C GLN A 245 -57.74 17.10 36.56
N MET A 246 -57.84 16.73 35.28
CA MET A 246 -59.12 16.71 34.56
C MET A 246 -60.14 15.78 35.22
N ASN A 247 -59.72 14.57 35.62
CA ASN A 247 -60.61 13.63 36.30
C ASN A 247 -61.10 14.18 37.64
N HIS A 248 -60.21 14.82 38.41
CA HIS A 248 -60.59 15.46 39.66
C HIS A 248 -61.60 16.59 39.44
N GLN A 249 -61.37 17.44 38.43
CA GLN A 249 -62.29 18.52 38.06
C GLN A 249 -63.65 17.98 37.60
N GLN A 250 -63.67 16.90 36.81
CA GLN A 250 -64.91 16.26 36.38
C GLN A 250 -65.72 15.73 37.57
N GLN A 251 -65.06 15.09 38.55
CA GLN A 251 -65.71 14.61 39.77
C GLN A 251 -66.31 15.76 40.59
N GLN A 252 -65.61 16.90 40.67
CA GLN A 252 -66.13 18.10 41.34
C GLN A 252 -67.37 18.64 40.63
N ILE A 253 -67.36 18.75 39.30
CA ILE A 253 -68.51 19.19 38.49
C ILE A 253 -69.71 18.26 38.72
N ASP A 254 -69.51 16.94 38.64
CA ASP A 254 -70.57 15.95 38.85
C ASP A 254 -71.19 16.04 40.26
N SER A 255 -70.37 16.39 41.27
CA SER A 255 -70.84 16.58 42.65
C SER A 255 -71.69 17.84 42.84
N ILE A 256 -71.42 18.89 42.05
CA ILE A 256 -72.18 20.14 42.08
C ILE A 256 -73.51 19.96 41.34
N LEU A 257 -73.52 19.30 40.18
CA LEU A 257 -74.72 19.08 39.37
C LEU A 257 -75.73 18.11 40.00
N LYS A 258 -75.32 17.31 40.99
CA LYS A 258 -76.20 16.39 41.74
C LYS A 258 -76.92 17.04 42.93
N LYS A 259 -76.65 18.32 43.23
CA LYS A 259 -77.37 19.11 44.23
C LYS A 259 -78.45 19.96 43.58
#